data_AF-A0AAU4ZPJ1-F1
#
_entry.id   AF-A0AAU4ZPJ1-F1
#
_cell.length_a   1.000
_cell.length_b   1.000
_cell.length_c   1.000
_cell.angle_alpha   90.00
_cell.angle_beta   90.00
_cell.angle_gamma   90.00
#
_symmetry.space_group_name_H-M   'P 1'
#
loop_
_entity.id
_entity.type
_entity.pdbx_description
1 polymer ?
#
loop_
_entity_poly.entity_id
_entity_poly.type
_entity_poly.pdbx_seq_one_letter_code
_entity_poly.pdbx_strand_id
1 'polypeptide(L)'
;MTTHREVERLVTAVDLARDAALLAEVVELRARNEQLGRALVTRAVIDQARGMVMALAPCSSERAWDLLVGVSQHCNIKLRDVAAALVATTDDETLPVEIRRELSRALRRLHAADRG
;
A
#
# COMPACT_ATOMS: atom_id res chain seq x y z
N MET A 1 -43.71 -24.81 -36.10
CA MET A 1 -43.52 -23.36 -36.30
C MET A 1 -43.21 -22.76 -34.94
N THR A 2 -41.94 -22.69 -34.58
CA THR A 2 -41.47 -21.92 -33.40
C THR A 2 -42.02 -20.51 -33.56
N THR A 3 -42.83 -20.07 -32.60
CA THR A 3 -43.53 -18.80 -32.77
C THR A 3 -42.51 -17.66 -32.73
N HIS A 4 -42.63 -16.65 -33.59
CA HIS A 4 -41.75 -15.48 -33.60
C HIS A 4 -41.50 -14.89 -32.20
N ARG A 5 -42.52 -14.97 -31.34
CA ARG A 5 -42.52 -14.58 -29.93
C ARG A 5 -41.56 -15.38 -29.03
N GLU A 6 -41.32 -16.66 -29.32
CA GLU A 6 -40.31 -17.46 -28.60
C GLU A 6 -38.90 -17.08 -29.02
N VAL A 7 -38.69 -16.80 -30.30
CA VAL A 7 -37.39 -16.33 -30.82
C VAL A 7 -37.04 -14.98 -30.22
N GLU A 8 -37.98 -14.02 -30.18
CA GLU A 8 -37.78 -12.73 -29.53
C GLU A 8 -37.41 -12.88 -28.04
N ARG A 9 -38.10 -13.75 -27.31
CA ARG A 9 -37.80 -14.02 -25.89
C ARG A 9 -36.39 -14.57 -25.68
N LEU A 10 -35.96 -15.48 -26.55
CA LEU A 10 -34.61 -16.04 -26.49
C LEU A 10 -33.54 -14.99 -26.79
N VAL A 11 -33.76 -14.13 -27.79
CA VAL A 11 -32.86 -13.01 -28.10
C VAL A 11 -32.74 -12.06 -26.92
N THR A 12 -33.88 -11.61 -26.35
CA THR A 12 -33.86 -10.74 -25.17
C THR A 12 -33.18 -11.38 -23.96
N ALA A 13 -33.39 -12.68 -23.72
CA ALA A 13 -32.73 -13.38 -22.63
C ALA A 13 -31.21 -13.47 -22.83
N VAL A 14 -30.74 -13.69 -24.06
CA VAL A 14 -29.32 -13.72 -24.41
C VAL A 14 -28.69 -12.33 -24.23
N ASP A 15 -29.36 -11.27 -24.66
CA ASP A 15 -28.88 -9.90 -24.49
C ASP A 15 -28.77 -9.52 -23.01
N LEU A 16 -29.78 -9.85 -22.19
CA LEU A 16 -29.73 -9.63 -20.74
C LEU A 16 -28.61 -10.42 -20.06
N ALA A 17 -28.39 -11.67 -20.47
CA ALA A 17 -27.30 -12.48 -19.94
C ALA A 17 -25.92 -11.92 -20.33
N ARG A 18 -25.78 -11.42 -21.56
CA ARG A 18 -24.56 -10.75 -22.04
C ARG A 18 -24.30 -9.46 -21.26
N ASP A 19 -25.32 -8.63 -21.07
CA ASP A 19 -25.19 -7.38 -20.31
C ASP A 19 -24.84 -7.66 -18.85
N ALA A 20 -25.45 -8.67 -18.23
CA ALA A 20 -25.12 -9.10 -16.88
C ALA A 20 -23.66 -9.59 -16.77
N ALA A 21 -23.19 -10.37 -17.74
CA ALA A 21 -21.79 -10.82 -17.78
C ALA A 21 -20.82 -9.65 -17.94
N LEU A 22 -21.13 -8.69 -18.81
CA LEU A 22 -20.33 -7.48 -18.99
C LEU A 22 -20.29 -6.63 -17.72
N LEU A 23 -21.41 -6.46 -17.03
CA LEU A 23 -21.47 -5.75 -15.75
C LEU A 23 -20.63 -6.45 -14.68
N ALA A 24 -20.67 -7.79 -14.61
CA ALA A 24 -19.85 -8.55 -13.68
C ALA A 24 -18.36 -8.36 -13.95
N GLU A 25 -17.94 -8.38 -15.22
CA GLU A 25 -16.56 -8.12 -15.63
C GLU A 25 -16.12 -6.70 -15.25
N VAL A 26 -16.96 -5.69 -15.51
CA VAL A 26 -16.67 -4.30 -15.13
C VAL A 26 -16.50 -4.14 -13.62
N VAL A 27 -17.35 -4.79 -12.82
CA VAL A 27 -17.25 -4.77 -11.35
C VAL A 27 -15.94 -5.39 -10.89
N GLU A 28 -15.56 -6.54 -11.45
CA GLU A 28 -14.31 -7.21 -11.10
C GLU A 28 -13.08 -6.36 -11.46
N LEU A 29 -13.05 -5.79 -12.66
CA LEU A 29 -11.96 -4.93 -13.12
C LEU A 29 -11.83 -3.67 -12.25
N ARG A 30 -12.95 -3.07 -11.81
CA ARG A 30 -12.92 -1.94 -10.87
C ARG A 30 -12.33 -2.35 -9.53
N ALA A 31 -12.77 -3.47 -8.96
CA ALA A 31 -12.24 -3.96 -7.69
C ALA A 31 -10.72 -4.24 -7.75
N ARG A 32 -10.25 -4.84 -8.85
CA ARG A 32 -8.81 -5.07 -9.09
C ARG A 32 -8.04 -3.75 -9.22
N ASN A 33 -8.56 -2.79 -10.00
CA ASN A 33 -7.94 -1.47 -10.16
C ASN A 33 -7.83 -0.72 -8.82
N GLU A 34 -8.86 -0.77 -7.98
CA GLU A 34 -8.80 -0.18 -6.65
C GLU A 34 -7.75 -0.86 -5.76
N GLN A 35 -7.67 -2.19 -5.78
CA GLN A 35 -6.65 -2.93 -5.03
C GLN A 35 -5.23 -2.56 -5.47
N LEU A 36 -4.99 -2.47 -6.79
CA LEU A 36 -3.72 -2.02 -7.36
C LEU A 36 -3.42 -0.57 -6.97
N GLY A 37 -4.39 0.32 -7.07
CA GLY A 37 -4.26 1.72 -6.65
C GLY A 37 -3.84 1.85 -5.18
N ARG A 38 -4.50 1.11 -4.27
CA ARG A 38 -4.13 1.07 -2.85
C ARG A 38 -2.70 0.55 -2.63
N ALA A 39 -2.28 -0.45 -3.39
CA ALA A 39 -0.93 -1.00 -3.31
C ALA A 39 0.13 0.03 -3.76
N LEU A 40 -0.13 0.77 -4.84
CA LEU A 40 0.76 1.81 -5.33
C LEU A 40 0.91 2.96 -4.33
N VAL A 41 -0.20 3.45 -3.76
CA VAL A 41 -0.17 4.50 -2.72
C VAL A 41 0.64 4.04 -1.51
N THR A 42 0.40 2.81 -1.05
CA THR A 42 1.14 2.23 0.09
C THR A 42 2.64 2.17 -0.20
N ARG A 43 3.03 1.71 -1.40
CA ARG A 43 4.42 1.63 -1.80
C ARG A 43 5.08 3.01 -1.87
N ALA A 44 4.39 4.00 -2.44
CA ALA A 44 4.91 5.36 -2.54
C ALA A 44 5.24 5.97 -1.18
N VAL A 45 4.35 5.81 -0.18
CA VAL A 45 4.59 6.32 1.19
C VAL A 45 5.77 5.61 1.87
N ILE A 46 5.91 4.30 1.66
CA ILE A 46 7.05 3.55 2.21
C ILE A 46 8.36 3.98 1.55
N ASP A 47 8.37 4.18 0.23
CA ASP A 47 9.55 4.65 -0.50
C ASP A 47 9.96 6.07 -0.07
N GLN A 48 9.00 6.96 0.21
CA GLN A 48 9.26 8.29 0.78
C GLN A 48 9.89 8.19 2.17
N ALA A 49 9.29 7.43 3.09
CA ALA A 49 9.82 7.21 4.43
C ALA A 49 11.25 6.62 4.39
N ARG A 50 11.52 5.70 3.46
CA ARG A 50 12.84 5.13 3.23
C ARG A 50 13.85 6.21 2.81
N GLY A 51 13.47 7.08 1.87
CA GLY A 51 14.28 8.22 1.46
C GLY A 51 14.57 9.19 2.61
N MET A 52 13.59 9.47 3.46
CA MET A 52 13.79 10.30 4.66
C MET A 52 14.80 9.67 5.63
N VAL A 53 14.73 8.37 5.88
CA VAL A 53 15.71 7.66 6.71
C VAL A 53 17.11 7.77 6.11
N MET A 54 17.26 7.57 4.80
CA MET A 54 18.55 7.72 4.11
C MET A 54 19.13 9.13 4.24
N ALA A 55 18.28 10.16 4.24
CA ALA A 55 18.70 11.56 4.41
C ALA A 55 19.09 11.87 5.88
N LEU A 56 18.35 11.33 6.85
CA LEU A 56 18.60 11.55 8.29
C LEU A 56 19.80 10.78 8.82
N ALA A 57 20.05 9.59 8.27
CA ALA A 57 21.21 8.78 8.57
C ALA A 57 21.78 8.24 7.25
N PRO A 58 22.91 8.79 6.77
CA PRO A 58 23.53 8.37 5.51
C PRO A 58 23.78 6.86 5.49
N CYS A 59 22.89 6.11 4.84
CA CYS A 59 22.95 4.67 4.76
C CYS A 59 22.42 4.19 3.39
N SER A 60 22.73 2.95 3.04
CA SER A 60 22.20 2.34 1.82
C SER A 60 20.67 2.23 1.90
N SER A 61 20.04 2.18 0.74
CA SER A 61 18.59 1.96 0.65
C SER A 61 18.18 0.68 1.39
N GLU A 62 18.93 -0.41 1.24
CA GLU A 62 18.68 -1.69 1.94
C GLU A 62 18.66 -1.53 3.46
N ARG A 63 19.67 -0.86 4.04
CA ARG A 63 19.72 -0.62 5.49
C ARG A 63 18.58 0.27 5.97
N ALA A 64 18.17 1.27 5.20
CA ALA A 64 17.00 2.09 5.52
C ALA A 64 15.70 1.26 5.52
N TRP A 65 15.57 0.32 4.59
CA TRP A 65 14.43 -0.61 4.56
C TRP A 65 14.41 -1.51 5.80
N ASP A 66 15.53 -2.16 6.11
CA ASP A 66 15.66 -3.04 7.28
C ASP A 66 15.38 -2.28 8.58
N LEU A 67 15.81 -1.02 8.66
CA LEU A 67 15.50 -0.15 9.79
C LEU A 67 13.99 0.04 9.95
N LEU A 68 13.27 0.39 8.88
CA LEU A 68 11.82 0.61 8.93
C LEU A 68 11.06 -0.68 9.26
N VAL A 69 11.46 -1.81 8.67
CA VAL A 69 10.92 -3.13 9.00
C VAL A 69 11.16 -3.47 10.46
N GLY A 70 12.37 -3.21 10.97
CA GLY A 70 12.71 -3.37 12.38
C GLY A 70 11.79 -2.56 13.28
N VAL A 71 11.63 -1.26 13.02
CA VAL A 71 10.72 -0.39 13.81
C VAL A 71 9.28 -0.91 13.77
N SER A 72 8.79 -1.30 12.59
CA SER A 72 7.45 -1.88 12.41
C SER A 72 7.24 -3.13 13.27
N GLN A 73 8.19 -4.06 13.26
CA GLN A 73 8.13 -5.30 14.04
C GLN A 73 8.20 -5.04 15.55
N HIS A 74 9.13 -4.19 16.00
CA HIS A 74 9.30 -3.90 17.44
C HIS A 74 8.11 -3.12 18.03
N CYS A 75 7.48 -2.26 17.23
CA CYS A 75 6.26 -1.55 17.64
C CYS A 75 4.98 -2.38 17.46
N ASN A 76 5.03 -3.51 16.72
CA ASN A 76 3.86 -4.24 16.24
C ASN A 76 2.85 -3.34 15.50
N ILE A 77 3.36 -2.43 14.67
CA ILE A 77 2.58 -1.51 13.83
C ILE A 77 2.87 -1.83 12.37
N LYS A 78 1.86 -1.81 11.50
CA LYS A 78 2.06 -2.11 10.08
C LYS A 78 3.07 -1.13 9.47
N LEU A 79 3.99 -1.63 8.66
CA LEU A 79 5.05 -0.84 8.02
C LEU A 79 4.52 0.42 7.31
N ARG A 80 3.39 0.31 6.60
CA ARG A 80 2.75 1.45 5.93
C ARG A 80 2.32 2.56 6.89
N ASP A 81 1.89 2.19 8.10
CA ASP A 81 1.42 3.14 9.11
C ASP A 81 2.64 3.79 9.80
N VAL A 82 3.72 3.03 10.02
CA VAL A 82 5.03 3.58 10.45
C VAL A 82 5.57 4.58 9.42
N ALA A 83 5.53 4.21 8.13
CA ALA A 83 5.99 5.07 7.04
C ALA A 83 5.13 6.33 6.93
N ALA A 84 3.81 6.21 6.98
CA ALA A 84 2.89 7.34 6.96
C ALA A 84 3.15 8.30 8.13
N ALA A 85 3.30 7.76 9.35
CA ALA A 85 3.60 8.57 10.53
C ALA A 85 4.95 9.29 10.42
N LEU A 86 5.95 8.69 9.76
CA LEU A 86 7.23 9.35 9.50
C LEU A 86 7.10 10.46 8.46
N VAL A 87 6.40 10.20 7.35
CA VAL A 87 6.16 11.20 6.30
C VAL A 87 5.37 12.39 6.85
N ALA A 88 4.34 12.16 7.66
CA ALA A 88 3.54 13.22 8.26
C ALA A 88 4.35 14.21 9.12
N THR A 89 5.54 13.82 9.59
CA THR A 89 6.43 14.74 10.32
C THR A 89 6.96 15.89 9.46
N THR A 90 6.86 15.82 8.12
CA THR A 90 7.17 16.94 7.23
C THR A 90 6.10 18.03 7.26
N ASP A 91 4.90 17.70 7.74
CA ASP A 91 3.75 18.59 7.86
C ASP A 91 3.54 19.02 9.33
N ASP A 92 4.63 19.07 10.11
CA ASP A 92 4.66 19.41 11.54
C ASP A 92 3.91 18.44 12.47
N GLU A 93 3.49 17.26 11.99
CA GLU A 93 2.89 16.25 12.86
C GLU A 93 3.91 15.56 13.78
N THR A 94 3.48 15.22 15.00
CA THR A 94 4.34 14.52 15.96
C THR A 94 4.31 13.02 15.74
N LEU A 95 5.49 12.42 15.56
CA LEU A 95 5.63 10.97 15.48
C LEU A 95 5.16 10.30 16.80
N PRO A 96 4.31 9.24 16.74
CA PRO A 96 3.87 8.50 17.93
C PRO A 96 5.05 8.06 18.81
N VAL A 97 4.85 8.06 20.13
CA VAL A 97 5.94 7.91 21.12
C VAL A 97 6.68 6.59 20.93
N GLU A 98 5.96 5.52 20.65
CA GLU A 98 6.46 4.17 20.44
C GLU A 98 7.37 4.13 19.21
N ILE A 99 6.88 4.64 18.09
CA ILE A 99 7.63 4.72 16.82
C ILE A 99 8.87 5.60 16.99
N ARG A 100 8.72 6.77 17.62
CA ARG A 100 9.84 7.70 17.85
C ARG A 100 10.94 7.07 18.70
N ARG A 101 10.57 6.35 19.75
CA ARG A 101 11.52 5.65 20.64
C ARG A 101 12.28 4.56 19.89
N GLU A 102 11.58 3.72 19.12
CA GLU A 102 12.21 2.65 18.37
C GLU A 102 13.06 3.17 17.21
N LEU A 103 12.59 4.18 16.48
CA LEU A 103 13.37 4.85 15.43
C LEU A 103 14.67 5.42 16.01
N SER A 104 14.60 6.11 17.14
CA SER A 104 15.78 6.65 17.83
C SER A 104 16.75 5.55 18.31
N ARG A 105 16.24 4.37 18.68
CA ARG A 105 17.09 3.21 19.03
C ARG A 105 17.73 2.61 17.79
N ALA A 106 16.98 2.44 16.71
CA ALA A 106 17.45 1.86 15.46
C ALA A 106 18.53 2.72 14.80
N LEU A 107 18.33 4.04 14.72
CA LEU A 107 19.33 4.98 14.19
C LEU A 107 20.65 4.96 14.99
N ARG A 108 20.57 4.83 16.33
CA ARG A 108 21.77 4.68 17.17
C ARG A 108 22.53 3.39 16.87
N ARG A 109 21.84 2.26 16.66
CA ARG A 109 22.47 0.99 16.26
C ARG A 109 23.13 1.10 14.89
N LEU A 110 22.47 1.76 13.94
CA LEU A 110 22.98 2.00 12.60
C LEU A 110 24.32 2.76 12.63
N HIS A 111 24.37 3.88 13.36
CA HIS A 111 25.58 4.69 13.51
C HIS A 111 26.71 4.04 14.33
N ALA A 112 26.38 3.04 15.15
CA ALA A 112 27.39 2.25 15.85
C ALA A 112 28.04 1.22 14.91
N ALA A 113 27.24 0.60 14.03
CA ALA A 113 27.71 -0.36 13.04
C ALA A 113 28.61 0.28 11.96
N ASP A 114 28.38 1.55 11.61
CA ASP A 114 29.19 2.26 10.59
C ASP A 114 30.54 2.76 11.10
N ARG A 115 30.80 2.65 12.40
CA ARG A 115 32.05 3.11 13.05
C ARG A 115 33.01 1.98 13.43
N GLY A 116 32.66 0.73 13.16
CA GLY A 116 33.51 -0.45 13.35
C GLY A 116 33.96 -1.01 12.02
#